data_AF-A0AAW2DYP8-F1
#
_entry.id   AF-A0AAW2DYP8-F1
#
_cell.length_a   1.000
_cell.length_b   1.000
_cell.length_c   1.000
_cell.angle_alpha   90.00
_cell.angle_beta   90.00
_cell.angle_gamma   90.00
#
_symmetry.space_group_name_H-M   'P 1'
#
loop_
_entity.id
_entity.type
_entity.pdbx_description
1 polymer ?
#
loop_
_entity_poly.entity_id
_entity_poly.type
_entity_poly.pdbx_seq_one_letter_code
_entity_poly.pdbx_strand_id
1 'polypeptide(L)'
;MLGMRLANDVTEEVLTSPSERKRREERSKKNSAEDSICMALTLFESLGKSFKQQAASAHFQLGCYHRNCSLKLLELGHKKRDSSEGVLEQYVSLAKRSWQSALEFYGPQAHPHMYLTILMERSDLLLRLSGPAMQESSLSYMHEALSYMLEGQHVSDEASENFRIQNPDFCIKFWRQFQEILKNFLARTISYSGKKSADAAKLTELYRKSLQFTDKTRLSALHDMYASWTS
;
A
#
# COMPACT_ATOMS: atom_id res chain seq x y z
N MET A 1 -32.48 -3.20 69.80
CA MET A 1 -32.52 -1.82 69.27
C MET A 1 -31.84 -1.88 67.90
N LEU A 2 -32.49 -2.08 66.75
CA LEU A 2 -33.63 -1.38 66.11
C LEU A 2 -33.33 0.10 65.81
N GLY A 3 -33.23 0.45 64.52
CA GLY A 3 -33.11 1.81 63.96
C GLY A 3 -32.14 1.87 62.77
N MET A 4 -32.54 1.44 61.56
CA MET A 4 -33.14 2.21 60.44
C MET A 4 -32.14 2.56 59.31
N ARG A 5 -32.57 2.23 58.07
CA ARG A 5 -31.97 2.56 56.76
C ARG A 5 -32.55 3.89 56.23
N LEU A 6 -31.90 4.37 55.15
CA LEU A 6 -32.31 5.31 54.06
C LEU A 6 -31.54 6.65 54.12
N ALA A 7 -31.03 7.26 53.04
CA ALA A 7 -30.85 6.92 51.62
C ALA A 7 -29.96 8.02 50.97
N ASN A 8 -29.30 7.71 49.83
CA ASN A 8 -28.95 8.57 48.66
C ASN A 8 -28.19 9.90 48.89
N ASP A 9 -27.38 10.47 48.01
CA ASP A 9 -26.71 10.24 46.72
C ASP A 9 -26.03 11.62 46.43
N VAL A 10 -25.22 11.73 45.37
CA VAL A 10 -24.84 12.99 44.68
C VAL A 10 -23.56 13.73 45.14
N THR A 11 -22.54 13.58 44.27
CA THR A 11 -21.47 14.52 43.86
C THR A 11 -20.34 14.90 44.82
N GLU A 12 -19.21 14.20 44.70
CA GLU A 12 -17.89 14.84 44.77
C GLU A 12 -17.32 14.94 43.34
N GLU A 13 -17.75 15.98 42.62
CA GLU A 13 -17.14 16.40 41.36
C GLU A 13 -16.69 17.86 41.50
N VAL A 14 -15.70 18.13 42.36
CA VAL A 14 -15.10 19.45 42.58
C VAL A 14 -13.66 19.14 43.06
N LEU A 15 -12.53 19.45 42.42
CA LEU A 15 -12.09 20.62 41.68
C LEU A 15 -10.92 20.19 40.76
N THR A 16 -11.11 20.14 39.44
CA THR A 16 -9.97 20.18 38.51
C THR A 16 -9.87 21.60 37.95
N SER A 17 -8.74 22.24 38.20
CA SER A 17 -8.44 23.60 37.74
C SER A 17 -8.63 23.73 36.22
N PRO A 18 -9.16 24.86 35.71
CA PRO A 18 -9.20 25.15 34.27
C PRO A 18 -7.83 25.03 33.60
N SER A 19 -6.74 25.31 34.34
CA SER A 19 -5.36 25.16 33.84
C SER A 19 -4.93 23.70 33.69
N GLU A 20 -5.46 22.79 34.51
CA GLU A 20 -5.21 21.35 34.39
C GLU A 20 -6.07 20.73 33.29
N ARG A 21 -7.32 21.17 33.12
CA ARG A 21 -8.15 20.78 31.97
C ARG A 21 -7.52 21.23 30.66
N LYS A 22 -7.02 22.46 30.59
CA LYS A 22 -6.29 22.99 29.42
C LYS A 22 -4.95 22.28 29.19
N ARG A 23 -4.18 21.93 30.24
CA ARG A 23 -2.97 21.08 30.12
C ARG A 23 -3.29 19.64 29.72
N ARG A 24 -4.44 19.09 30.10
CA ARG A 24 -4.88 17.73 29.72
C ARG A 24 -5.45 17.71 28.31
N GLU A 25 -6.10 18.79 27.87
CA GLU A 25 -6.53 19.03 26.48
C GLU A 25 -5.34 19.33 25.55
N GLU A 26 -4.31 20.05 26.04
CA GLU A 26 -3.06 20.27 25.32
C GLU A 26 -2.18 19.00 25.28
N ARG A 27 -2.27 18.14 26.31
CA ARG A 27 -1.72 16.76 26.27
C ARG A 27 -2.61 15.78 25.50
N SER A 28 -3.85 16.15 25.20
CA SER A 28 -4.72 15.48 24.23
C SER A 28 -4.68 16.18 22.88
N LYS A 29 -3.54 16.78 22.50
CA LYS A 29 -3.17 16.84 21.08
C LYS A 29 -3.38 15.44 20.55
N LYS A 30 -4.49 15.26 19.86
CA LYS A 30 -4.97 14.00 19.31
C LYS A 30 -3.83 13.45 18.48
N ASN A 31 -3.06 12.51 19.04
CA ASN A 31 -1.93 11.93 18.34
C ASN A 31 -2.45 11.49 16.97
N SER A 32 -1.86 12.03 15.91
CA SER A 32 -2.25 11.62 14.56
C SER A 32 -2.10 10.10 14.46
N ALA A 33 -2.86 9.48 13.55
CA ALA A 33 -2.64 8.06 13.26
C ALA A 33 -1.17 7.83 12.88
N GLU A 34 -0.56 8.78 12.16
CA GLU A 34 0.86 8.83 11.87
C GLU A 34 1.73 8.85 13.12
N ASP A 35 1.50 9.79 14.05
CA ASP A 35 2.29 9.90 15.29
C ASP A 35 2.25 8.60 16.09
N SER A 36 1.07 7.97 16.15
CA SER A 36 0.87 6.71 16.87
C SER A 36 1.66 5.56 16.22
N ILE A 37 1.66 5.49 14.88
CA ILE A 37 2.42 4.48 14.12
C ILE A 37 3.93 4.74 14.28
N CYS A 38 4.38 5.99 14.18
CA CYS A 38 5.78 6.37 14.33
C CYS A 38 6.31 6.04 15.74
N MET A 39 5.53 6.35 16.80
CA MET A 39 5.91 5.99 18.17
C MET A 39 6.02 4.47 18.35
N ALA A 40 5.07 3.70 17.80
CA ALA A 40 5.13 2.24 17.84
C ALA A 40 6.35 1.70 17.10
N LEU A 41 6.65 2.24 15.91
CA LEU A 41 7.82 1.88 15.12
C LEU A 41 9.12 2.13 15.90
N THR A 42 9.30 3.34 16.44
CA THR A 42 10.49 3.69 17.25
C THR A 42 10.64 2.77 18.45
N LEU A 43 9.53 2.42 19.13
CA LEU A 43 9.55 1.47 20.22
C LEU A 43 10.03 0.08 19.75
N PHE A 44 9.45 -0.46 18.69
CA PHE A 44 9.84 -1.78 18.16
C PHE A 44 11.30 -1.83 17.72
N GLU A 45 11.78 -0.79 17.04
CA GLU A 45 13.19 -0.68 16.63
C GLU A 45 14.12 -0.64 17.85
N SER A 46 13.73 0.07 18.91
CA SER A 46 14.51 0.16 20.15
C SER A 46 14.61 -1.17 20.91
N LEU A 47 13.58 -2.03 20.78
CA LEU A 47 13.54 -3.35 21.41
C LEU A 47 14.33 -4.41 20.62
N GLY A 48 14.82 -4.08 19.43
CA GLY A 48 15.78 -4.88 18.68
C GLY A 48 15.20 -6.09 17.94
N LYS A 49 16.03 -7.13 17.75
CA LYS A 49 15.80 -8.20 16.74
C LYS A 49 14.48 -8.96 16.92
N SER A 50 14.02 -9.13 18.15
CA SER A 50 12.78 -9.86 18.45
C SER A 50 11.52 -9.16 17.95
N PHE A 51 11.62 -7.86 17.66
CA PHE A 51 10.50 -7.03 17.22
C PHE A 51 10.56 -6.66 15.73
N LYS A 52 11.43 -7.31 14.94
CA LYS A 52 11.57 -7.03 13.51
C LYS A 52 10.27 -7.20 12.72
N GLN A 53 9.45 -8.19 13.07
CA GLN A 53 8.16 -8.38 12.42
C GLN A 53 7.18 -7.23 12.75
N GLN A 54 7.16 -6.80 14.01
CA GLN A 54 6.33 -5.69 14.47
C GLN A 54 6.78 -4.36 13.86
N ALA A 55 8.09 -4.12 13.78
CA ALA A 55 8.66 -2.97 13.08
C ALA A 55 8.30 -2.99 11.59
N ALA A 56 8.45 -4.14 10.91
CA ALA A 56 8.05 -4.29 9.51
C ALA A 56 6.54 -4.10 9.31
N SER A 57 5.71 -4.58 10.24
CA SER A 57 4.27 -4.33 10.26
C SER A 57 3.96 -2.84 10.43
N ALA A 58 4.66 -2.13 11.33
CA ALA A 58 4.48 -0.69 11.52
C ALA A 58 4.88 0.10 10.28
N HIS A 59 5.99 -0.28 9.62
CA HIS A 59 6.37 0.27 8.32
C HIS A 59 5.31 0.04 7.24
N PHE A 60 4.73 -1.17 7.16
CA PHE A 60 3.63 -1.44 6.23
C PHE A 60 2.42 -0.52 6.48
N GLN A 61 2.00 -0.39 7.74
CA GLN A 61 0.88 0.47 8.13
C GLN A 61 1.16 1.95 7.85
N LEU A 62 2.39 2.41 8.08
CA LEU A 62 2.80 3.77 7.76
C LEU A 62 2.72 4.02 6.25
N GLY A 63 3.16 3.05 5.44
CA GLY A 63 3.02 3.10 3.99
C GLY A 63 1.57 3.20 3.54
N CYS A 64 0.68 2.41 4.13
CA CYS A 64 -0.77 2.47 3.86
C CYS A 64 -1.38 3.82 4.29
N TYR A 65 -0.94 4.39 5.42
CA TYR A 65 -1.39 5.72 5.85
C TYR A 65 -0.99 6.79 4.83
N HIS A 66 0.27 6.82 4.39
CA HIS A 66 0.74 7.78 3.40
C HIS A 66 0.06 7.59 2.04
N ARG A 67 -0.17 6.35 1.60
CA ARG A 67 -1.00 6.03 0.42
C ARG A 67 -2.37 6.69 0.52
N ASN A 68 -3.06 6.53 1.66
CA ASN A 68 -4.38 7.11 1.87
C ASN A 68 -4.35 8.64 1.87
N CYS A 69 -3.29 9.27 2.38
CA CYS A 69 -3.08 10.71 2.28
C CYS A 69 -2.88 11.15 0.82
N SER A 70 -2.06 10.45 0.03
CA SER A 70 -1.87 10.71 -1.39
C SER A 70 -3.19 10.65 -2.17
N LEU A 71 -4.01 9.63 -1.94
CA LEU A 71 -5.29 9.48 -2.63
C LEU A 71 -6.29 10.57 -2.26
N LYS A 72 -6.36 10.96 -0.97
CA LYS A 72 -7.18 12.10 -0.54
C LYS A 72 -6.74 13.40 -1.20
N LEU A 73 -5.44 13.64 -1.32
CA LEU A 73 -4.92 14.81 -2.02
C LEU A 73 -5.25 14.79 -3.50
N LEU A 74 -5.16 13.63 -4.16
CA LEU A 74 -5.55 13.46 -5.55
C LEU A 74 -7.04 13.81 -5.77
N GLU A 75 -7.92 13.35 -4.89
CA GLU A 75 -9.36 13.67 -4.91
C GLU A 75 -9.64 15.17 -4.72
N LEU A 76 -8.89 15.83 -3.84
CA LEU A 76 -9.02 17.28 -3.57
C LEU A 76 -8.40 18.16 -4.69
N GLY A 77 -7.30 17.71 -5.29
CA GLY A 77 -6.53 18.41 -6.33
C GLY A 77 -7.30 18.62 -7.64
N HIS A 78 -8.44 17.95 -7.82
CA HIS A 78 -9.40 18.27 -8.87
C HIS A 78 -10.00 19.70 -8.77
N LYS A 79 -9.76 20.44 -7.66
CA LYS A 79 -10.29 21.80 -7.45
C LYS A 79 -9.25 22.93 -7.41
N LYS A 80 -7.95 22.66 -7.14
CA LYS A 80 -6.83 23.64 -7.14
C LYS A 80 -5.50 22.88 -7.32
N ARG A 81 -4.86 22.96 -8.50
CA ARG A 81 -3.74 22.07 -8.89
C ARG A 81 -2.36 22.48 -8.37
N ASP A 82 -2.04 23.78 -8.34
CA ASP A 82 -0.63 24.18 -8.28
C ASP A 82 -0.01 24.15 -6.87
N SER A 83 -0.82 24.13 -5.79
CA SER A 83 -0.29 24.17 -4.41
C SER A 83 -0.14 22.79 -3.75
N SER A 84 -0.75 21.74 -4.32
CA SER A 84 -0.83 20.41 -3.69
C SER A 84 0.12 19.37 -4.29
N GLU A 85 0.72 19.64 -5.44
CA GLU A 85 1.55 18.67 -6.17
C GLU A 85 2.79 18.25 -5.38
N GLY A 86 3.54 19.20 -4.80
CA GLY A 86 4.72 18.89 -3.98
C GLY A 86 4.39 18.06 -2.73
N VAL A 87 3.21 18.27 -2.14
CA VAL A 87 2.74 17.53 -0.96
C VAL A 87 2.30 16.11 -1.35
N LEU A 88 1.67 15.95 -2.52
CA LEU A 88 1.30 14.64 -3.06
C LEU A 88 2.54 13.77 -3.25
N GLU A 89 3.55 14.29 -3.96
CA GLU A 89 4.81 13.58 -4.23
C GLU A 89 5.58 13.23 -2.95
N GLN A 90 5.51 14.09 -1.93
CA GLN A 90 6.07 13.78 -0.61
C GLN A 90 5.40 12.54 0.01
N TYR A 91 4.07 12.47 0.04
CA TYR A 91 3.37 11.31 0.59
C TYR A 91 3.59 10.04 -0.24
N VAL A 92 3.66 10.14 -1.56
CA VAL A 92 3.99 9.00 -2.43
C VAL A 92 5.40 8.48 -2.10
N SER A 93 6.37 9.38 -1.97
CA SER A 93 7.74 9.04 -1.60
C SER A 93 7.85 8.41 -0.22
N LEU A 94 7.07 8.89 0.76
CA LEU A 94 7.02 8.34 2.11
C LEU A 94 6.37 6.94 2.12
N ALA A 95 5.29 6.74 1.35
CA ALA A 95 4.65 5.43 1.20
C ALA A 95 5.62 4.40 0.63
N LYS A 96 6.30 4.75 -0.48
CA LYS A 96 7.29 3.89 -1.14
C LYS A 96 8.43 3.49 -0.21
N ARG A 97 9.01 4.46 0.53
CA ARG A 97 10.08 4.18 1.50
C ARG A 97 9.61 3.26 2.62
N SER A 98 8.42 3.52 3.18
CA SER A 98 7.88 2.71 4.28
C SER A 98 7.62 1.26 3.84
N TRP A 99 7.05 1.06 2.65
CA TRP A 99 6.88 -0.28 2.10
C TRP A 99 8.21 -0.97 1.76
N GLN A 100 9.20 -0.22 1.27
CA GLN A 100 10.53 -0.77 1.02
C GLN A 100 11.17 -1.29 2.31
N SER A 101 11.08 -0.55 3.42
CA SER A 101 11.54 -1.01 4.74
C SER A 101 10.77 -2.24 5.22
N ALA A 102 9.47 -2.33 4.96
CA ALA A 102 8.69 -3.54 5.28
C ALA A 102 9.16 -4.77 4.49
N LEU A 103 9.56 -4.60 3.22
CA LEU A 103 10.08 -5.68 2.37
C LEU A 103 11.45 -6.22 2.80
N GLU A 104 12.22 -5.47 3.58
CA GLU A 104 13.48 -5.96 4.18
C GLU A 104 13.23 -7.14 5.14
N PHE A 105 12.03 -7.24 5.71
CA PHE A 105 11.59 -8.37 6.53
C PHE A 105 10.65 -9.32 5.77
N TYR A 106 9.65 -8.78 5.08
CA TYR A 106 8.65 -9.56 4.34
C TYR A 106 9.16 -9.97 2.95
N GLY A 107 10.14 -10.86 2.92
CA GLY A 107 10.69 -11.40 1.67
C GLY A 107 9.79 -12.42 0.96
N PRO A 108 10.03 -12.67 -0.34
CA PRO A 108 9.18 -13.52 -1.19
C PRO A 108 9.14 -14.99 -0.78
N GLN A 109 10.19 -15.49 -0.14
CA GLN A 109 10.27 -16.89 0.30
C GLN A 109 9.74 -17.09 1.72
N ALA A 110 10.11 -16.20 2.63
CA ALA A 110 9.73 -16.30 4.03
C ALA A 110 8.28 -15.87 4.28
N HIS A 111 7.80 -14.87 3.54
CA HIS A 111 6.50 -14.23 3.77
C HIS A 111 5.78 -13.90 2.45
N PRO A 112 5.49 -14.90 1.58
CA PRO A 112 4.94 -14.66 0.24
C PRO A 112 3.63 -13.87 0.27
N HIS A 113 2.76 -14.10 1.25
CA HIS A 113 1.53 -13.33 1.40
C HIS A 113 1.82 -11.83 1.56
N MET A 114 2.61 -11.46 2.57
CA MET A 114 2.90 -10.06 2.87
C MET A 114 3.74 -9.40 1.78
N TYR A 115 4.68 -10.13 1.19
CA TYR A 115 5.46 -9.68 0.04
C TYR A 115 4.54 -9.26 -1.12
N LEU A 116 3.64 -10.15 -1.55
CA LEU A 116 2.71 -9.89 -2.65
C LEU A 116 1.70 -8.79 -2.29
N THR A 117 1.23 -8.73 -1.04
CA THR A 117 0.35 -7.64 -0.57
C THR A 117 1.02 -6.29 -0.73
N ILE A 118 2.31 -6.16 -0.36
CA ILE A 118 3.05 -4.91 -0.51
C ILE A 118 3.20 -4.55 -1.99
N LEU A 119 3.52 -5.51 -2.87
CA LEU A 119 3.62 -5.26 -4.31
C LEU A 119 2.27 -4.80 -4.91
N MET A 120 1.16 -5.39 -4.48
CA MET A 120 -0.18 -4.98 -4.87
C MET A 120 -0.51 -3.57 -4.37
N GLU A 121 -0.21 -3.23 -3.12
CA GLU A 121 -0.44 -1.87 -2.59
C GLU A 121 0.39 -0.81 -3.32
N ARG A 122 1.68 -1.12 -3.60
CA ARG A 122 2.57 -0.23 -4.38
C ARG A 122 2.03 0.02 -5.78
N SER A 123 1.67 -1.04 -6.49
CA SER A 123 1.20 -0.93 -7.87
C SER A 123 -0.18 -0.28 -7.98
N ASP A 124 -1.09 -0.51 -7.04
CA ASP A 124 -2.41 0.15 -7.01
C ASP A 124 -2.28 1.66 -6.77
N LEU A 125 -1.41 2.09 -5.85
CA LEU A 125 -1.14 3.52 -5.64
C LEU A 125 -0.70 4.18 -6.95
N LEU A 126 0.30 3.61 -7.62
CA LEU A 126 0.82 4.17 -8.87
C LEU A 126 -0.19 4.13 -10.01
N LEU A 127 -1.00 3.07 -10.11
CA LEU A 127 -2.08 2.99 -11.08
C LEU A 127 -3.10 4.11 -10.88
N ARG A 128 -3.48 4.42 -9.63
CA ARG A 128 -4.41 5.51 -9.30
C ARG A 128 -3.82 6.88 -9.61
N LEU A 129 -2.54 7.09 -9.28
CA LEU A 129 -1.82 8.33 -9.59
C LEU A 129 -1.64 8.52 -11.09
N SER A 130 -1.58 7.43 -11.85
CA SER A 130 -1.42 7.49 -13.30
C SER A 130 -2.61 8.13 -14.00
N GLY A 131 -3.75 8.45 -13.36
CA GLY A 131 -5.01 8.91 -13.96
C GLY A 131 -4.92 9.95 -15.11
N PRO A 132 -5.98 10.12 -15.93
CA PRO A 132 -5.94 10.97 -17.14
C PRO A 132 -5.58 12.44 -16.89
N ALA A 133 -5.71 12.89 -15.64
CA ALA A 133 -5.41 14.24 -15.20
C ALA A 133 -3.90 14.55 -15.08
N MET A 134 -3.03 13.54 -15.01
CA MET A 134 -1.59 13.64 -14.73
C MET A 134 -0.78 13.26 -15.97
N GLN A 135 -0.72 14.14 -16.97
CA GLN A 135 -0.37 13.77 -18.35
C GLN A 135 1.12 13.49 -18.62
N GLU A 136 2.04 14.05 -17.82
CA GLU A 136 3.49 13.89 -18.03
C GLU A 136 4.07 12.66 -17.29
N SER A 137 3.60 12.39 -16.05
CA SER A 137 4.13 11.30 -15.20
C SER A 137 3.39 9.96 -15.33
N SER A 138 2.29 9.92 -16.10
CA SER A 138 1.38 8.76 -16.19
C SER A 138 2.05 7.48 -16.68
N LEU A 139 2.87 7.55 -17.74
CA LEU A 139 3.54 6.38 -18.31
C LEU A 139 4.62 5.83 -17.36
N SER A 140 5.37 6.72 -16.70
CA SER A 140 6.38 6.34 -15.70
C SER A 140 5.74 5.57 -14.53
N TYR A 141 4.62 6.08 -14.00
CA TYR A 141 3.90 5.41 -12.92
C TYR A 141 3.35 4.05 -13.32
N MET A 142 2.85 3.88 -14.55
CA MET A 142 2.39 2.56 -15.00
C MET A 142 3.54 1.59 -15.24
N HIS A 143 4.67 2.08 -15.77
CA HIS A 143 5.87 1.26 -15.90
C HIS A 143 6.32 0.74 -14.53
N GLU A 144 6.42 1.62 -13.54
CA GLU A 144 6.80 1.24 -12.19
C GLU A 144 5.75 0.32 -11.52
N ALA A 145 4.44 0.58 -11.72
CA ALA A 145 3.37 -0.30 -11.24
C ALA A 145 3.48 -1.72 -11.81
N LEU A 146 3.77 -1.84 -13.11
CA LEU A 146 3.99 -3.12 -13.77
C LEU A 146 5.24 -3.81 -13.23
N SER A 147 6.34 -3.08 -13.04
CA SER A 147 7.57 -3.61 -12.45
C SER A 147 7.31 -4.24 -11.08
N TYR A 148 6.58 -3.58 -10.19
CA TYR A 148 6.23 -4.16 -8.88
C TYR A 148 5.41 -5.45 -8.99
N MET A 149 4.46 -5.54 -9.91
CA MET A 149 3.71 -6.79 -10.07
C MET A 149 4.58 -7.92 -10.62
N LEU A 150 5.52 -7.61 -11.54
CA LEU A 150 6.45 -8.60 -12.08
C LEU A 150 7.48 -9.09 -11.04
N GLU A 151 7.79 -8.29 -10.00
CA GLU A 151 8.61 -8.74 -8.87
C GLU A 151 8.00 -9.94 -8.11
N GLY A 152 6.70 -10.22 -8.29
CA GLY A 152 6.08 -11.45 -7.81
C GLY A 152 6.77 -12.72 -8.31
N GLN A 153 7.55 -12.64 -9.39
CA GLN A 153 8.39 -13.73 -9.89
C GLN A 153 9.40 -14.25 -8.86
N HIS A 154 9.77 -13.44 -7.85
CA HIS A 154 10.75 -13.86 -6.86
C HIS A 154 10.21 -14.90 -5.87
N VAL A 155 8.92 -15.22 -5.90
CA VAL A 155 8.32 -16.30 -5.13
C VAL A 155 8.65 -17.64 -5.82
N SER A 156 9.28 -18.58 -5.09
CA SER A 156 9.66 -19.87 -5.67
C SER A 156 8.44 -20.69 -6.09
N ASP A 157 8.62 -21.66 -7.00
CA ASP A 157 7.56 -22.58 -7.42
C ASP A 157 6.89 -23.29 -6.24
N GLU A 158 7.68 -23.75 -5.26
CA GLU A 158 7.18 -24.43 -4.06
C GLU A 158 6.37 -23.47 -3.17
N ALA A 159 6.91 -22.29 -2.88
CA ALA A 159 6.21 -21.27 -2.10
C ALA A 159 4.93 -20.79 -2.82
N SER A 160 4.99 -20.65 -4.15
CA SER A 160 3.85 -20.24 -4.98
C SER A 160 2.74 -21.27 -4.95
N GLU A 161 3.06 -22.56 -5.06
CA GLU A 161 2.04 -23.61 -5.06
C GLU A 161 1.37 -23.72 -3.70
N ASN A 162 2.15 -23.76 -2.62
CA ASN A 162 1.62 -23.79 -1.26
C ASN A 162 0.77 -22.56 -0.95
N PHE A 163 1.25 -21.37 -1.33
CA PHE A 163 0.53 -20.12 -1.15
C PHE A 163 -0.80 -20.11 -1.90
N ARG A 164 -0.81 -20.55 -3.16
CA ARG A 164 -2.00 -20.62 -4.03
C ARG A 164 -3.07 -21.54 -3.46
N ILE A 165 -2.67 -22.72 -2.97
CA ILE A 165 -3.60 -23.68 -2.35
C ILE A 165 -4.24 -23.08 -1.10
N GLN A 166 -3.46 -22.34 -0.30
CA GLN A 166 -3.94 -21.73 0.94
C GLN A 166 -4.72 -20.43 0.72
N ASN A 167 -4.45 -19.70 -0.36
CA ASN A 167 -4.96 -18.34 -0.61
C ASN A 167 -5.47 -18.14 -2.05
N PRO A 168 -6.39 -18.98 -2.56
CA PRO A 168 -6.84 -18.92 -3.97
C PRO A 168 -7.48 -17.57 -4.32
N ASP A 169 -8.29 -17.00 -3.43
CA ASP A 169 -8.93 -15.69 -3.64
C ASP A 169 -7.91 -14.56 -3.75
N PHE A 170 -6.79 -14.66 -3.03
CA PHE A 170 -5.71 -13.68 -3.13
C PHE A 170 -5.06 -13.75 -4.52
N CYS A 171 -4.75 -14.95 -5.02
CA CYS A 171 -4.19 -15.13 -6.36
C CYS A 171 -5.11 -14.58 -7.45
N ILE A 172 -6.42 -14.78 -7.33
CA ILE A 172 -7.41 -14.18 -8.25
C ILE A 172 -7.31 -12.64 -8.23
N LYS A 173 -7.25 -12.03 -7.04
CA LYS A 173 -7.11 -10.56 -6.91
C LYS A 173 -5.80 -10.06 -7.50
N PHE A 174 -4.69 -10.75 -7.23
CA PHE A 174 -3.37 -10.43 -7.77
C PHE A 174 -3.39 -10.41 -9.30
N TRP A 175 -3.90 -11.49 -9.93
CA TRP A 175 -3.94 -11.59 -11.38
C TRP A 175 -4.89 -10.58 -12.02
N ARG A 176 -6.03 -10.28 -11.40
CA ARG A 176 -6.93 -9.22 -11.88
C ARG A 176 -6.27 -7.85 -11.86
N GLN A 177 -5.56 -7.53 -10.79
CA GLN A 177 -4.83 -6.27 -10.69
C GLN A 177 -3.72 -6.18 -11.74
N PHE A 178 -2.99 -7.26 -11.97
CA PHE A 178 -1.96 -7.34 -13.01
C PHE A 178 -2.54 -7.12 -14.42
N GLN A 179 -3.65 -7.79 -14.73
CA GLN A 179 -4.38 -7.61 -15.99
C GLN A 179 -4.86 -6.16 -16.17
N GLU A 180 -5.37 -5.53 -15.12
CA GLU A 180 -5.86 -4.15 -15.16
C GLU A 180 -4.71 -3.16 -15.41
N ILE A 181 -3.54 -3.37 -14.79
CA ILE A 181 -2.35 -2.55 -15.05
C ILE A 181 -1.92 -2.69 -16.51
N LEU A 182 -1.79 -3.92 -17.02
CA LEU A 182 -1.41 -4.15 -18.42
C LEU A 182 -2.38 -3.52 -19.40
N LYS A 183 -3.70 -3.65 -19.15
CA LYS A 183 -4.75 -3.06 -19.99
C LYS A 183 -4.66 -1.54 -20.01
N ASN A 184 -4.52 -0.90 -18.84
CA ASN A 184 -4.40 0.56 -18.75
C ASN A 184 -3.11 1.06 -19.40
N PHE A 185 -1.99 0.37 -19.16
CA PHE A 185 -0.71 0.74 -19.75
C PHE A 185 -0.77 0.62 -21.27
N LEU A 186 -1.29 -0.48 -21.80
CA LEU A 186 -1.47 -0.66 -23.24
C LEU A 186 -2.34 0.45 -23.86
N ALA A 187 -3.50 0.74 -23.26
CA ALA A 187 -4.43 1.75 -23.78
C ALA A 187 -3.76 3.12 -23.89
N ARG A 188 -2.97 3.50 -22.89
CA ARG A 188 -2.25 4.77 -22.89
C ARG A 188 -1.06 4.76 -23.82
N THR A 189 -0.24 3.71 -23.82
CA THR A 189 0.89 3.59 -24.76
C THR A 189 0.42 3.70 -26.21
N ILE A 190 -0.73 3.09 -26.55
CA ILE A 190 -1.35 3.25 -27.87
C ILE A 190 -1.76 4.71 -28.13
N SER A 191 -2.32 5.40 -27.13
CA SER A 191 -2.72 6.80 -27.26
C SER A 191 -1.54 7.75 -27.47
N TYR A 192 -0.40 7.51 -26.82
CA TYR A 192 0.78 8.38 -26.89
C TYR A 192 1.71 8.06 -28.07
N SER A 193 1.99 6.78 -28.31
CA SER A 193 3.02 6.31 -29.27
C SER A 193 2.45 5.63 -30.51
N GLY A 194 1.13 5.44 -30.58
CA GLY A 194 0.46 4.72 -31.66
C GLY A 194 0.60 3.20 -31.55
N LYS A 195 -0.26 2.47 -32.27
CA LYS A 195 -0.35 0.99 -32.21
C LYS A 195 0.91 0.26 -32.73
N LYS A 196 1.80 0.95 -33.44
CA LYS A 196 2.99 0.35 -34.07
C LYS A 196 4.26 0.46 -33.22
N SER A 197 4.17 1.02 -32.02
CA SER A 197 5.30 1.08 -31.10
C SER A 197 5.70 -0.34 -30.62
N ALA A 198 7.00 -0.57 -30.47
CA ALA A 198 7.53 -1.83 -29.93
C ALA A 198 6.96 -2.12 -28.53
N ASP A 199 6.82 -1.09 -27.69
CA ASP A 199 6.26 -1.22 -26.34
C ASP A 199 4.77 -1.58 -26.39
N ALA A 200 4.01 -1.02 -27.35
CA ALA A 200 2.62 -1.38 -27.55
C ALA A 200 2.48 -2.86 -27.96
N ALA A 201 3.39 -3.37 -28.81
CA ALA A 201 3.40 -4.77 -29.21
C ALA A 201 3.74 -5.70 -28.03
N LYS A 202 4.77 -5.36 -27.24
CA LYS A 202 5.13 -6.10 -26.01
C LYS A 202 3.98 -6.13 -25.00
N LEU A 203 3.38 -4.98 -24.70
CA LEU A 203 2.24 -4.87 -23.78
C LEU A 203 1.01 -5.64 -24.29
N THR A 204 0.78 -5.65 -25.61
CA THR A 204 -0.30 -6.45 -26.22
C THR A 204 -0.09 -7.93 -25.96
N GLU A 205 1.13 -8.42 -26.16
CA GLU A 205 1.46 -9.83 -25.93
C GLU A 205 1.40 -10.21 -24.45
N LEU A 206 1.95 -9.37 -23.56
CA LEU A 206 1.86 -9.57 -22.11
C LEU A 206 0.40 -9.61 -21.64
N TYR A 207 -0.42 -8.65 -22.09
CA TYR A 207 -1.84 -8.63 -21.77
C TYR A 207 -2.54 -9.89 -22.27
N ARG A 208 -2.29 -10.31 -23.52
CA ARG A 208 -2.86 -11.52 -24.10
C ARG A 208 -2.49 -12.78 -23.30
N LYS A 209 -1.22 -12.93 -22.91
CA LYS A 209 -0.77 -14.02 -22.03
C LYS A 209 -1.49 -13.98 -20.68
N SER A 210 -1.61 -12.78 -20.09
CA SER A 210 -2.24 -12.61 -18.77
C SER A 210 -3.72 -13.03 -18.74
N LEU A 211 -4.44 -12.96 -19.87
CA LEU A 211 -5.84 -13.38 -19.96
C LEU A 211 -6.03 -14.90 -19.85
N GLN A 212 -4.96 -15.69 -20.04
CA GLN A 212 -4.99 -17.13 -19.86
C GLN A 212 -4.79 -17.52 -18.39
N PHE A 213 -4.48 -16.55 -17.53
CA PHE A 213 -4.22 -16.81 -16.12
C PHE A 213 -5.51 -17.01 -15.35
N THR A 214 -5.53 -18.06 -14.54
CA THR A 214 -6.65 -18.50 -13.73
C THR A 214 -6.24 -18.56 -12.26
N ASP A 215 -7.17 -18.92 -11.38
CA ASP A 215 -6.88 -19.30 -9.98
C ASP A 215 -5.87 -20.45 -9.86
N LYS A 216 -5.63 -21.18 -10.96
CA LYS A 216 -4.67 -22.28 -11.04
C LYS A 216 -3.29 -21.89 -11.55
N THR A 217 -3.13 -20.67 -12.04
CA THR A 217 -1.85 -20.21 -12.59
C THR A 217 -0.86 -19.94 -11.46
N ARG A 218 0.33 -20.54 -11.57
CA ARG A 218 1.46 -20.33 -10.67
C ARG A 218 2.08 -18.96 -10.88
N LEU A 219 2.62 -18.38 -9.81
CA LEU A 219 3.34 -17.10 -9.89
C LEU A 219 4.63 -17.22 -10.70
N SER A 220 5.19 -18.42 -10.88
CA SER A 220 6.35 -18.64 -11.75
C SER A 220 6.10 -18.32 -13.22
N ALA A 221 4.82 -18.25 -13.65
CA ALA A 221 4.46 -17.70 -14.97
C ALA A 221 4.91 -16.23 -15.14
N LEU A 222 5.17 -15.50 -14.04
CA LEU A 222 5.73 -14.15 -14.08
C LEU A 222 7.18 -14.12 -14.58
N HIS A 223 7.95 -15.19 -14.46
CA HIS A 223 9.34 -15.22 -14.98
C HIS A 223 9.37 -14.99 -16.49
N ASP A 224 8.53 -15.72 -17.23
CA ASP A 224 8.44 -15.58 -18.68
C ASP A 224 7.95 -14.19 -19.08
N MET A 225 7.04 -13.62 -18.30
CA MET A 225 6.52 -12.27 -18.53
C MET A 225 7.56 -11.19 -18.23
N TYR A 226 8.31 -11.33 -17.14
CA TYR A 226 9.39 -10.43 -16.79
C TYR A 226 10.48 -10.45 -17.86
N ALA A 227 10.93 -11.65 -18.27
CA ALA A 227 11.90 -11.81 -19.34
C ALA A 227 11.42 -11.15 -20.64
N SER A 228 10.17 -11.37 -21.03
CA SER A 228 9.56 -10.75 -22.22
C SER A 228 9.44 -9.22 -22.12
N TRP A 229 9.30 -8.68 -20.91
CA TRP A 229 9.20 -7.24 -20.67
C TRP A 229 10.56 -6.55 -20.73
N THR A 230 11.59 -7.17 -20.15
CA THR A 230 12.94 -6.60 -20.05
C THR A 230 13.82 -6.84 -21.27
N SER A 231 13.50 -7.81 -22.14
CA SER A 231 14.20 -8.06 -23.40
C SER A 231 13.92 -6.99 -24.44
#